data_AF-C4RMK8-F1
#
_entry.id   AF-C4RMK8-F1
#
_cell.length_a   1.000
_cell.length_b   1.000
_cell.length_c   1.000
_cell.angle_alpha   90.00
_cell.angle_beta   90.00
_cell.angle_gamma   90.00
#
_symmetry.space_group_name_H-M   'P 1'
#
loop_
_entity.id
_entity.type
_entity.pdbx_description
1 polymer ?
#
loop_
_entity_poly.entity_id
_entity_poly.type
_entity_poly.pdbx_seq_one_letter_code
_entity_poly.pdbx_strand_id
1 'polypeptide(L)'
;MVGVRAWVRDFYRELYGTTGGVPVPNEVTDGCFVNYADVDLNDPAWNSSGVAWHDLYYKGNYPWLRRVKARWDPRDVFRHAQSIQPAGRLTGASR
;
A
#
# COMPACT_ATOMS: atom_id res chain seq x y z
N MET A 1 -11.86 -3.43 29.04
CA MET A 1 -11.88 -4.43 27.95
C MET A 1 -11.25 -3.78 26.74
N VAL A 2 -10.16 -4.35 26.20
CA VAL A 2 -9.56 -3.84 24.95
C VAL A 2 -10.49 -4.22 23.79
N GLY A 3 -10.85 -3.26 22.95
CA GLY A 3 -11.71 -3.53 21.78
C GLY A 3 -10.99 -4.38 20.73
N VAL A 4 -11.72 -5.22 19.99
CA VAL A 4 -11.14 -6.16 19.00
C VAL A 4 -10.22 -5.47 17.99
N ARG A 5 -10.57 -4.26 17.54
CA ARG A 5 -9.73 -3.47 16.63
C ARG A 5 -8.40 -3.04 17.26
N ALA A 6 -8.41 -2.60 18.51
CA ALA A 6 -7.17 -2.23 19.20
C ALA A 6 -6.29 -3.47 19.40
N TRP A 7 -6.89 -4.57 19.83
CA TRP A 7 -6.19 -5.84 20.01
C TRP A 7 -5.50 -6.33 18.72
N VAL A 8 -6.22 -6.39 17.58
CA VAL A 8 -5.62 -6.89 16.33
C VAL A 8 -4.49 -6.00 15.84
N ARG A 9 -4.61 -4.68 16.01
CA ARG A 9 -3.57 -3.72 15.64
C ARG A 9 -2.32 -3.87 16.49
N ASP A 10 -2.49 -3.99 17.79
CA ASP A 10 -1.37 -4.17 18.71
C ASP A 10 -0.65 -5.49 18.42
N PHE A 11 -1.39 -6.58 18.24
CA PHE A 11 -0.83 -7.87 17.84
C PHE A 11 -0.07 -7.81 16.51
N TYR A 12 -0.67 -7.24 15.47
CA TYR A 12 -0.04 -7.18 14.13
C TYR A 12 1.23 -6.33 14.16
N ARG A 13 1.18 -5.18 14.85
CA ARG A 13 2.35 -4.30 15.00
C ARG A 13 3.47 -4.99 15.77
N GLU A 14 3.16 -5.73 16.82
CA GLU A 14 4.15 -6.49 17.60
C GLU A 14 4.76 -7.64 16.79
N LEU A 15 3.94 -8.39 16.05
CA LEU A 15 4.37 -9.47 15.17
C LEU A 15 5.42 -9.00 14.15
N TYR A 16 5.22 -7.81 13.58
CA TYR A 16 6.12 -7.18 12.61
C TYR A 16 6.96 -6.05 13.22
N GLY A 17 7.21 -6.10 14.54
CA GLY A 17 7.89 -5.02 15.25
C GLY A 17 9.30 -4.72 14.73
N THR A 18 10.01 -5.73 14.22
CA THR A 18 11.37 -5.60 13.67
C THR A 18 11.41 -4.89 12.31
N THR A 19 10.28 -4.79 11.63
CA THR A 19 10.13 -4.17 10.31
C THR A 19 9.26 -2.92 10.33
N GLY A 20 9.01 -2.34 11.51
CA GLY A 20 8.21 -1.11 11.64
C GLY A 20 6.70 -1.35 11.61
N GLY A 21 6.25 -2.50 12.12
CA GLY A 21 4.84 -2.81 12.37
C GLY A 21 4.08 -3.41 11.19
N VAL A 22 4.76 -3.70 10.07
CA VAL A 22 4.17 -4.25 8.83
C VAL A 22 5.11 -5.27 8.16
N PRO A 23 4.61 -6.21 7.34
CA PRO A 23 5.41 -7.26 6.69
C PRO A 23 6.21 -6.71 5.49
N VAL A 24 7.30 -6.00 5.76
CA VAL A 24 8.19 -5.49 4.72
C VAL A 24 8.81 -6.66 3.94
N PRO A 25 8.68 -6.71 2.58
CA PRO A 25 9.29 -7.76 1.77
C PRO A 25 10.79 -7.94 2.05
N ASN A 26 11.18 -9.15 2.45
CA ASN A 26 12.54 -9.55 2.81
C ASN A 26 12.69 -11.09 2.71
N GLU A 27 13.64 -11.69 3.43
CA GLU A 27 13.86 -13.14 3.46
C GLU A 27 12.79 -13.96 4.20
N VAL A 28 11.93 -13.31 5.01
CA VAL A 28 10.91 -13.96 5.85
C VAL A 28 9.48 -13.66 5.37
N THR A 29 9.22 -12.43 4.96
CA THR A 29 7.89 -11.95 4.56
C THR A 29 7.94 -11.35 3.17
N ASP A 30 6.77 -11.27 2.51
CA ASP A 30 6.70 -10.92 1.09
C ASP A 30 5.60 -9.88 0.81
N GLY A 31 5.29 -9.04 1.80
CA GLY A 31 4.26 -8.01 1.71
C GLY A 31 2.87 -8.49 2.13
N CYS A 32 1.86 -7.86 1.54
CA CYS A 32 0.45 -8.05 1.83
C CYS A 32 -0.33 -8.54 0.60
N PHE A 33 -1.52 -9.09 0.83
CA PHE A 33 -2.41 -9.53 -0.24
C PHE A 33 -3.62 -8.60 -0.37
N VAL A 34 -3.83 -8.01 -1.56
CA VAL A 34 -4.80 -6.93 -1.78
C VAL A 34 -6.24 -7.28 -1.46
N ASN A 35 -6.66 -8.55 -1.59
CA ASN A 35 -8.02 -8.97 -1.25
C ASN A 35 -8.28 -8.93 0.27
N TYR A 36 -7.23 -8.84 1.10
CA TYR A 36 -7.31 -8.57 2.53
C TYR A 36 -6.82 -7.14 2.80
N ALA A 37 -7.50 -6.17 2.20
CA ALA A 37 -7.12 -4.77 2.28
C ALA A 37 -7.23 -4.22 3.71
N ASP A 38 -6.14 -3.61 4.16
CA ASP A 38 -6.03 -2.90 5.44
C ASP A 38 -5.56 -1.45 5.22
N VAL A 39 -6.39 -0.49 5.59
CA VAL A 39 -6.10 0.95 5.47
C VAL A 39 -5.10 1.45 6.52
N ASP A 40 -4.82 0.67 7.58
CA ASP A 40 -3.84 1.05 8.59
C ASP A 40 -2.42 1.11 8.01
N LEU A 41 -2.15 0.40 6.91
CA LEU A 41 -0.88 0.48 6.17
C LEU A 41 -0.58 1.88 5.60
N ASN A 42 -1.60 2.74 5.47
CA ASN A 42 -1.46 4.12 5.01
C ASN A 42 -1.07 5.07 6.16
N ASP A 43 -1.26 4.66 7.41
CA ASP A 43 -1.18 5.51 8.59
C ASP A 43 0.17 5.33 9.28
N PRO A 44 0.99 6.40 9.41
CA PRO A 44 2.30 6.32 10.06
C PRO A 44 2.23 5.92 11.54
N ALA A 45 1.06 5.97 12.18
CA ALA A 45 0.86 5.45 13.53
C ALA A 45 0.93 3.90 13.59
N TRP A 46 0.70 3.20 12.47
CA TRP A 46 0.68 1.73 12.39
C TRP A 46 1.75 1.18 11.44
N ASN A 47 2.16 1.97 10.44
CA ASN A 47 3.26 1.64 9.52
C ASN A 47 4.40 2.67 9.68
N SER A 48 5.42 2.30 10.46
CA SER A 48 6.63 3.12 10.65
C SER A 48 7.82 2.63 9.80
N SER A 49 7.60 1.69 8.88
CA SER A 49 8.65 1.04 8.09
C SER A 49 9.31 1.94 7.04
N GLY A 50 8.65 3.04 6.66
CA GLY A 50 9.03 3.85 5.50
C GLY A 50 8.63 3.23 4.15
N VAL A 51 8.07 2.01 4.13
CA VAL A 51 7.56 1.34 2.93
C VAL A 51 6.09 1.73 2.72
N ALA A 52 5.77 2.25 1.55
CA ALA A 52 4.41 2.66 1.22
C ALA A 52 3.47 1.45 1.08
N TRP A 53 2.18 1.63 1.40
CA TRP A 53 1.16 0.58 1.30
C TRP A 53 1.14 -0.13 -0.06
N HIS A 54 1.36 0.60 -1.15
CA HIS A 54 1.33 0.03 -2.49
C HIS A 54 2.55 -0.85 -2.77
N ASP A 55 3.68 -0.59 -2.12
CA ASP A 55 4.89 -1.42 -2.24
C ASP A 55 4.71 -2.71 -1.44
N LEU A 56 3.98 -2.67 -0.32
CA LEU A 56 3.58 -3.86 0.42
C LEU A 56 2.65 -4.77 -0.40
N TYR A 57 1.71 -4.23 -1.20
CA TYR A 57 0.82 -5.07 -2.02
C TYR A 57 1.37 -5.46 -3.39
N TYR A 58 2.08 -4.55 -4.07
CA TYR A 58 2.39 -4.69 -5.49
C TYR A 58 3.87 -4.71 -5.81
N LYS A 59 4.74 -4.32 -4.87
CA LYS A 59 6.20 -4.28 -5.05
C LYS A 59 6.57 -3.55 -6.35
N GLY A 60 7.55 -4.09 -7.08
CA GLY A 60 8.00 -3.56 -8.38
C GLY A 60 6.92 -3.49 -9.48
N ASN A 61 5.72 -4.05 -9.28
CA ASN A 61 4.63 -3.94 -10.26
C ASN A 61 3.89 -2.60 -10.18
N TYR A 62 3.98 -1.88 -9.05
CA TYR A 62 3.21 -0.66 -8.86
C TYR A 62 3.42 0.38 -9.98
N PRO A 63 4.66 0.69 -10.43
CA PRO A 63 4.86 1.62 -11.55
C PRO A 63 4.15 1.22 -12.85
N TRP A 64 4.03 -0.08 -13.15
CA TRP A 64 3.30 -0.54 -14.34
C TRP A 64 1.79 -0.40 -14.15
N LEU A 65 1.27 -0.74 -12.97
CA LEU A 65 -0.14 -0.55 -12.61
C LEU A 65 -0.55 0.92 -12.74
N ARG A 66 0.30 1.87 -12.31
CA ARG A 66 0.06 3.30 -12.46
C ARG A 66 -0.07 3.73 -13.93
N ARG A 67 0.69 3.12 -14.85
CA ARG A 67 0.57 3.37 -16.31
C ARG A 67 -0.73 2.81 -16.86
N VAL A 68 -1.14 1.60 -16.43
CA VAL A 68 -2.44 1.00 -16.80
C VAL A 68 -3.59 1.89 -16.33
N LYS A 69 -3.55 2.35 -15.07
CA LYS A 69 -4.52 3.26 -14.49
C LYS A 69 -4.63 4.57 -15.30
N ALA A 70 -3.50 5.22 -15.61
CA ALA A 70 -3.51 6.46 -16.38
C ALA A 70 -4.05 6.28 -17.81
N ARG A 71 -3.89 5.10 -18.42
CA ARG A 71 -4.40 4.79 -19.76
C ARG A 71 -5.90 4.51 -19.77
N TRP A 72 -6.37 3.71 -18.82
CA TRP A 72 -7.74 3.17 -18.84
C TRP A 72 -8.72 3.93 -17.96
N ASP A 73 -8.22 4.64 -16.95
CA ASP A 73 -9.01 5.54 -16.10
C ASP A 73 -8.29 6.90 -15.94
N PRO A 74 -8.11 7.66 -17.03
CA PRO A 74 -7.39 8.94 -17.03
C PRO A 74 -8.07 10.03 -16.19
N ARG A 75 -9.33 9.83 -15.80
CA ARG A 75 -10.11 10.75 -14.96
C ARG A 75 -10.17 10.32 -13.49
N ASP A 76 -9.48 9.23 -13.15
CA ASP A 76 -9.44 8.62 -11.81
C ASP A 76 -10.85 8.40 -11.21
N VAL A 77 -11.78 7.90 -12.01
CA VAL A 77 -13.17 7.64 -11.60
C VAL A 77 -13.24 6.49 -10.60
N PHE A 78 -12.52 5.39 -10.84
CA PHE A 78 -12.55 4.20 -9.99
C PHE A 78 -11.51 4.31 -8.88
N ARG A 79 -11.91 4.84 -7.73
CA ARG A 79 -11.00 5.08 -6.59
C ARG A 79 -11.62 4.76 -5.23
N HIS A 80 -10.77 4.36 -4.29
CA HIS A 80 -10.99 4.13 -2.87
C HIS A 80 -9.67 4.38 -2.11
N ALA A 81 -9.65 4.18 -0.78
CA ALA A 81 -8.54 4.53 0.11
C ALA A 81 -7.15 3.93 -0.24
N GLN A 82 -7.12 2.88 -1.06
CA GLN A 82 -5.91 2.16 -1.48
C GLN A 82 -5.97 1.80 -2.97
N SER A 83 -6.51 2.71 -3.79
CA SER A 83 -6.47 2.55 -5.24
C SER A 83 -5.13 2.96 -5.82
N ILE A 84 -4.76 2.27 -6.92
CA ILE A 84 -3.61 2.64 -7.74
C ILE A 84 -3.74 4.10 -8.20
N GLN A 85 -2.75 4.92 -7.89
CA GLN A 85 -2.70 6.32 -8.29
C GLN A 85 -2.19 6.43 -9.73
N PRO A 86 -2.86 7.19 -10.63
CA PRO A 86 -2.40 7.31 -12.01
C PRO A 86 -0.95 7.83 -12.07
N ALA A 87 -0.20 7.38 -13.06
CA ALA A 87 1.06 8.04 -13.41
C ALA A 87 0.74 9.47 -13.87
N GLY A 88 1.49 10.47 -13.38
CA GLY A 88 1.36 11.83 -13.88
C GLY A 88 1.59 11.87 -15.40
N ARG A 89 0.91 12.74 -16.13
CA ARG A 89 1.25 12.99 -17.54
C ARG A 89 2.70 13.46 -17.58
N LEU A 90 3.53 12.79 -18.37
CA LEU A 90 4.80 13.36 -18.79
C LEU A 90 4.48 14.62 -19.60
N THR A 91 4.67 15.79 -19.00
CA THR A 91 4.63 17.07 -19.72
C THR A 91 5.87 17.13 -20.61
N GLY A 92 5.80 16.60 -21.84
CA GLY A 92 6.99 16.58 -22.70
C GLY A 92 6.90 15.85 -24.04
N ALA A 93 5.72 15.67 -24.62
CA ALA A 93 5.62 15.23 -26.01
C ALA A 93 4.50 16.00 -26.70
N SER A 94 4.84 17.19 -27.21
CA SER A 94 4.10 17.81 -28.31
C SER A 94 4.08 16.81 -29.47
N ARG A 95 2.87 16.48 -29.93
CA ARG A 95 2.69 15.92 -31.28
C ARG A 95 2.90 17.01 -32.31
#